data_AF-A0A2M7EV76-F1
#
_entry.id   AF-A0A2M7EV76-F1
#
_cell.length_a   1.000
_cell.length_b   1.000
_cell.length_c   1.000
_cell.angle_alpha   90.00
_cell.angle_beta   90.00
_cell.angle_gamma   90.00
#
_symmetry.space_group_name_H-M   'P 1'
#
loop_
_entity.id
_entity.type
_entity.pdbx_description
1 polymer ?
#
loop_
_entity_poly.entity_id
_entity_poly.type
_entity_poly.pdbx_seq_one_letter_code
_entity_poly.pdbx_strand_id
1 'polypeptide(L)' 'NLGDILIIHRYGRLHPDDRIMMVATAARHRADAFQAAEFLMDFLKSRAPFWKKELTGAGDGWVAARDEDEAALTRW' A
#
# COMPACT_ATOMS: atom_id res chain seq x y z
N ASN A 1 -14.86 15.70 -1.88
CA ASN A 1 -16.08 15.25 -1.18
C ASN A 1 -16.16 13.73 -1.30
N LEU A 2 -15.64 13.03 -0.29
CA LEU A 2 -15.57 11.56 -0.28
C LEU A 2 -16.86 10.95 0.29
N GLY A 3 -17.26 9.83 -0.28
CA GLY A 3 -18.23 8.91 0.29
C GLY A 3 -17.51 7.81 1.08
N ASP A 4 -17.74 6.55 0.70
CA ASP A 4 -17.18 5.39 1.39
C ASP A 4 -15.71 5.11 1.02
N ILE A 5 -15.01 4.43 1.95
CA ILE A 5 -13.64 3.97 1.79
C ILE A 5 -13.54 2.54 2.34
N LEU A 6 -12.82 1.66 1.63
CA LEU A 6 -12.47 0.32 2.08
C LEU A 6 -10.97 0.07 1.88
N ILE A 7 -10.32 -0.40 2.95
CA ILE A 7 -8.90 -0.80 2.93
C ILE A 7 -8.81 -2.23 3.44
N ILE A 8 -8.16 -3.08 2.65
CA ILE A 8 -7.83 -4.46 3.02
C ILE A 8 -6.32 -4.60 2.90
N HIS A 9 -5.66 -5.10 3.95
CA HIS A 9 -4.25 -5.46 3.92
C HIS A 9 -4.08 -6.84 4.53
N ARG A 10 -3.47 -7.77 3.77
CA ARG A 10 -3.19 -9.14 4.22
C ARG A 10 -1.86 -9.22 4.94
N TYR A 11 -1.69 -10.27 5.73
CA TYR A 11 -0.46 -10.60 6.43
C TYR A 11 -0.24 -12.11 6.43
N GLY A 12 0.94 -12.54 6.86
CA GLY A 12 1.33 -13.95 6.87
C GLY A 12 2.08 -14.36 5.59
N ARG A 13 2.04 -15.65 5.26
CA ARG A 13 2.75 -16.20 4.11
C ARG A 13 2.00 -15.88 2.83
N LEU A 14 2.68 -15.21 1.90
CA LEU A 14 2.18 -14.86 0.57
C LEU A 14 3.19 -15.34 -0.47
N HIS A 15 2.69 -15.83 -1.59
CA HIS A 15 3.45 -16.21 -2.76
C HIS A 15 3.52 -15.06 -3.77
N PRO A 16 4.46 -15.10 -4.74
CA PRO A 16 4.39 -14.21 -5.89
C PRO A 16 2.98 -14.22 -6.51
N ASP A 17 2.54 -13.04 -6.96
CA ASP A 17 1.22 -12.79 -7.56
C ASP A 17 0.01 -12.90 -6.60
N ASP A 18 0.21 -13.22 -5.33
CA ASP A 18 -0.85 -13.09 -4.33
C ASP A 18 -1.24 -11.63 -4.14
N ARG A 19 -2.56 -11.35 -4.12
CA ARG A 19 -3.07 -10.03 -3.76
C ARG A 19 -2.69 -9.71 -2.32
N ILE A 20 -1.92 -8.66 -2.10
CA ILE A 20 -1.50 -8.24 -0.74
C ILE A 20 -2.42 -7.19 -0.12
N MET A 21 -2.92 -6.25 -0.91
CA MET A 21 -3.73 -5.14 -0.42
C MET A 21 -4.74 -4.64 -1.46
N MET A 22 -5.74 -3.92 -0.99
CA MET A 22 -6.74 -3.24 -1.81
C MET A 22 -7.17 -1.95 -1.12
N VAL A 23 -7.26 -0.86 -1.90
CA VAL A 23 -7.89 0.40 -1.51
C VAL A 23 -9.00 0.68 -2.49
N ALA A 24 -10.20 0.97 -1.98
CA ALA A 24 -11.35 1.41 -2.77
C ALA A 24 -11.93 2.69 -2.16
N THR A 25 -12.23 3.66 -3.01
CA THR A 25 -12.78 4.97 -2.62
C THR A 25 -14.00 5.29 -3.47
N ALA A 26 -15.02 5.86 -2.85
CA ALA A 26 -16.19 6.39 -3.53
C ALA A 26 -16.22 7.92 -3.36
N ALA A 27 -16.62 8.62 -4.42
CA ALA A 27 -16.82 10.07 -4.39
C ALA A 27 -17.86 10.48 -5.43
N ARG A 28 -18.44 11.68 -5.25
CA ARG A 28 -19.38 12.26 -6.22
C ARG A 28 -18.71 12.54 -7.58
N HIS A 29 -17.46 12.98 -7.56
CA HIS A 29 -16.67 13.24 -8.76
C HIS A 29 -15.49 12.29 -8.80
N ARG A 30 -15.23 11.69 -9.96
CA ARG A 30 -14.17 10.69 -10.13
C ARG A 30 -12.78 11.18 -9.72
N ALA A 31 -12.50 12.47 -9.90
CA ALA A 31 -11.21 13.06 -9.57
C ALA A 31 -10.89 12.88 -8.07
N ASP A 32 -11.85 13.21 -7.21
CA ASP A 32 -11.73 13.04 -5.75
C ASP A 32 -11.51 11.57 -5.36
N ALA A 33 -12.21 10.63 -6.01
CA ALA A 33 -12.04 9.21 -5.75
C ALA A 33 -10.63 8.73 -6.11
N PHE A 34 -10.14 9.08 -7.31
CA PHE A 34 -8.80 8.71 -7.75
C PHE A 34 -7.70 9.32 -6.86
N GLN A 35 -7.80 10.62 -6.57
CA GLN A 35 -6.83 11.29 -5.69
C GLN A 35 -6.80 10.67 -4.30
N ALA A 36 -7.95 10.34 -3.71
CA ALA A 36 -8.00 9.69 -2.41
C ALA A 36 -7.43 8.28 -2.43
N ALA A 37 -7.72 7.48 -3.46
CA ALA A 37 -7.15 6.13 -3.59
C ALA A 37 -5.62 6.19 -3.71
N GLU A 38 -5.12 7.16 -4.47
CA GLU A 38 -3.69 7.37 -4.66
C GLU A 38 -3.01 7.82 -3.37
N PHE A 39 -3.56 8.82 -2.68
CA PHE A 39 -3.08 9.28 -1.38
C PHE A 39 -3.00 8.15 -0.35
N LEU A 40 -4.08 7.35 -0.24
CA LEU A 40 -4.14 6.25 0.72
C LEU A 40 -3.13 5.15 0.40
N MET A 41 -2.88 4.85 -0.89
CA MET A 41 -1.87 3.89 -1.29
C MET A 41 -0.46 4.34 -0.91
N ASP A 42 -0.11 5.60 -1.17
CA ASP A 42 1.19 6.15 -0.78
C ASP A 42 1.34 6.13 0.75
N PHE A 43 0.33 6.64 1.46
CA PHE A 43 0.36 6.70 2.91
C PHE A 43 0.53 5.32 3.55
N LEU A 44 -0.18 4.29 3.05
CA LEU A 44 -0.07 2.93 3.55
C LEU A 44 1.34 2.35 3.32
N LYS A 45 1.94 2.58 2.16
CA LYS A 45 3.27 2.04 1.86
C LYS A 45 4.38 2.64 2.74
N SER A 46 4.24 3.91 3.12
CA SER A 46 5.30 4.62 3.85
C SER A 46 5.09 4.59 5.36
N ARG A 47 3.84 4.58 5.84
CA ARG A 47 3.52 4.76 7.27
C ARG A 47 2.92 3.53 7.95
N ALA A 48 2.37 2.58 7.21
CA ALA A 48 1.79 1.41 7.86
C ALA A 48 2.90 0.49 8.41
N PRO A 49 2.80 0.01 9.67
CA PRO A 49 3.86 -0.74 10.33
C PRO A 49 3.89 -2.20 9.85
N PHE A 50 4.37 -2.42 8.63
CA PHE A 50 4.55 -3.74 8.03
C PHE A 50 6.01 -3.97 7.64
N TRP A 51 6.46 -5.22 7.78
CA TRP A 51 7.80 -5.64 7.36
C TRP A 51 7.68 -6.88 6.49
N LYS A 52 8.37 -6.87 5.34
CA LYS A 52 8.40 -8.00 4.41
C LYS A 52 9.66 -8.82 4.65
N LYS A 53 9.47 -10.10 4.96
CA LYS A 53 10.56 -11.09 5.04
C LYS A 53 10.49 -12.01 3.82
N GLU A 54 11.55 -12.07 3.06
CA GLU A 54 11.69 -12.96 1.90
C GLU A 54 12.40 -14.25 2.29
N LEU A 55 11.87 -15.36 1.80
CA LEU A 55 12.39 -16.71 1.99
C LEU A 55 12.87 -17.20 0.63
N THR A 56 14.17 -17.42 0.48
CA THR A 56 14.80 -17.87 -0.77
C THR A 56 15.56 -19.16 -0.56
N GLY A 57 15.97 -19.83 -1.65
CA GLY A 57 16.83 -21.01 -1.56
C GLY A 57 18.22 -20.72 -0.96
N ALA A 58 18.64 -19.45 -0.92
CA ALA A 58 19.91 -19.01 -0.35
C ALA A 58 19.81 -18.55 1.12
N GLY A 59 18.60 -18.52 1.69
CA GLY A 59 18.34 -18.04 3.06
C GLY A 59 17.17 -17.05 3.15
N ASP A 60 17.01 -16.46 4.32
CA ASP A 60 15.94 -15.51 4.64
C ASP A 60 16.47 -14.10 4.90
N GLY A 61 15.70 -13.09 4.51
CA GLY A 61 16.10 -11.68 4.63
C GLY A 61 14.92 -10.73 4.76
N TRP A 62 15.14 -9.61 5.45
CA TRP A 62 14.17 -8.52 5.50
C TRP A 62 14.36 -7.59 4.30
N VAL A 63 13.26 -7.22 3.67
CA VAL A 63 13.26 -6.26 2.56
C VAL A 63 13.32 -4.85 3.14
N ALA A 64 14.30 -4.06 2.71
CA ALA A 64 14.41 -2.67 3.10
C ALA A 64 13.24 -1.84 2.56
N ALA A 65 12.83 -0.83 3.32
CA ALA A 65 11.96 0.22 2.83
C ALA A 65 12.63 0.95 1.65
N ARG A 66 11.82 1.47 0.73
CA ARG A 66 12.32 2.23 -0.43
C ARG A 66 12.17 3.72 -0.16
N ASP A 67 13.22 4.50 -0.44
CA ASP A 67 13.18 5.96 -0.32
C ASP A 67 12.08 6.60 -1.21
N GLU A 68 11.74 5.92 -2.30
CA GLU A 68 10.66 6.29 -3.22
C GLU A 68 9.29 6.38 -2.52
N ASP A 69 9.02 5.51 -1.54
CA ASP A 69 7.76 5.51 -0.80
C ASP A 69 7.68 6.76 0.11
N GLU A 70 8.79 7.19 0.71
CA GLU A 70 8.84 8.44 1.48
C GLU A 70 8.73 9.67 0.58
N ALA A 71 9.38 9.66 -0.59
CA ALA A 71 9.27 10.75 -1.57
C ALA A 71 7.83 10.92 -2.07
N ALA A 72 7.10 9.82 -2.29
CA ALA A 72 5.71 9.84 -2.71
C ALA A 72 4.79 10.58 -1.71
N LEU A 73 5.15 10.63 -0.42
CA LEU A 73 4.37 11.40 0.56
C LEU A 73 4.49 12.92 0.37
N THR A 74 5.60 13.41 -0.15
CA THR A 74 5.86 14.87 -0.25
C THR A 74 4.99 15.59 -1.27
N ARG A 75 4.29 14.83 -2.14
CA ARG A 75 3.38 15.38 -3.15
C ARG A 75 1.98 15.71 -2.61
N TRP A 76 1.70 15.37 -1.34
CA TRP A 76 0.44 15.58 -0.65
C TRP A 76 0.57 16.62 0.45
#